data_AF-A0A5C7BB67-F1
#
_entry.id   AF-A0A5C7BB67-F1
#
_cell.length_a   1.000
_cell.length_b   1.000
_cell.length_c   1.000
_cell.angle_alpha   90.00
_cell.angle_beta   90.00
_cell.angle_gamma   90.00
#
_symmetry.space_group_name_H-M   'P 1'
#
loop_
_entity.id
_entity.type
_entity.pdbx_description
1 polymer ?
#
loop_
_entity_poly.entity_id
_entity_poly.type
_entity_poly.pdbx_seq_one_letter_code
_entity_poly.pdbx_strand_id
1 'polypeptide(L)'
;MSYIIIALKLIVAISLLNVWLIQKDKPTKWRGGNAQNIKEEFKVYGLPVWLCYLVGTLKVAGAIGLIVSIWVFSLERPSALILAALLTGSILMHFKIQDPLYKSFPAFLFLLMCLAVAFSGFIVL
;
A
#
# COMPACT_ATOMS: atom_id res chain seq x y z
N MET A 1 19.33 -9.11 8.36
CA MET A 1 18.03 -9.11 7.65
C MET A 1 17.89 -10.43 6.90
N SER A 2 16.83 -11.20 7.10
CA SER A 2 16.64 -12.44 6.33
C SER A 2 16.27 -12.10 4.87
N TYR A 3 16.66 -12.96 3.93
CA TYR A 3 16.27 -12.82 2.51
C TYR A 3 14.75 -12.73 2.34
N ILE A 4 13.99 -13.37 3.23
CA ILE A 4 12.53 -13.30 3.27
C ILE A 4 12.06 -11.86 3.50
N ILE A 5 12.59 -11.14 4.50
CA ILE A 5 12.20 -9.76 4.79
C ILE A 5 12.55 -8.84 3.62
N ILE A 6 13.70 -9.03 2.98
CA ILE A 6 14.08 -8.27 1.78
C ILE A 6 13.08 -8.52 0.65
N ALA A 7 12.69 -9.77 0.40
CA ALA A 7 11.69 -10.10 -0.60
C ALA A 7 10.33 -9.44 -0.30
N LEU A 8 9.85 -9.47 0.95
CA LEU A 8 8.61 -8.81 1.35
C LEU A 8 8.65 -7.29 1.08
N LYS A 9 9.75 -6.62 1.46
CA LYS A 9 9.96 -5.19 1.19
C LYS A 9 9.85 -4.89 -0.30
N LEU A 10 10.54 -5.65 -1.14
CA LEU A 10 10.55 -5.44 -2.59
C LEU A 10 9.18 -5.71 -3.21
N ILE A 11 8.49 -6.79 -2.83
CA ILE A 11 7.14 -7.12 -3.33
C ILE A 11 6.17 -5.98 -3.04
N VAL A 12 6.11 -5.51 -1.79
CA VAL A 12 5.22 -4.42 -1.39
C VAL A 12 5.57 -3.13 -2.13
N ALA A 13 6.85 -2.74 -2.12
CA ALA A 13 7.29 -1.47 -2.68
C ALA A 13 7.06 -1.40 -4.20
N ILE A 14 7.51 -2.42 -4.94
CA ILE A 14 7.34 -2.48 -6.39
C ILE A 14 5.85 -2.50 -6.75
N SER A 15 5.03 -3.27 -6.02
CA SER A 15 3.59 -3.34 -6.28
C SER A 15 2.91 -1.99 -6.06
N LEU A 16 3.22 -1.27 -4.98
CA LEU A 16 2.65 0.05 -4.71
C LEU A 16 3.11 1.09 -5.73
N LEU A 17 4.40 1.10 -6.09
CA LEU A 17 4.91 1.99 -7.13
C LEU A 17 4.24 1.72 -8.48
N ASN A 18 4.04 0.45 -8.84
CA ASN A 18 3.33 0.06 -10.05
C ASN A 18 1.88 0.59 -10.05
N VAL A 19 1.13 0.41 -8.95
CA VAL A 19 -0.25 0.90 -8.85
C VAL A 19 -0.34 2.42 -8.94
N TRP A 20 0.54 3.14 -8.23
CA TRP A 20 0.44 4.60 -8.07
C TRP A 20 1.16 5.42 -9.13
N LEU A 21 2.15 4.86 -9.83
CA LEU A 21 2.88 5.55 -10.89
C LEU A 21 2.48 5.07 -12.29
N ILE A 22 2.31 3.76 -12.49
CA ILE A 22 2.12 3.16 -13.82
C ILE A 22 0.64 2.90 -14.11
N GLN A 23 -0.10 2.36 -13.15
CA GLN A 23 -1.51 1.98 -13.32
C GLN A 23 -2.50 3.04 -12.83
N LYS A 24 -2.04 4.24 -12.48
CA LYS A 24 -2.88 5.29 -11.87
C LYS A 24 -4.11 5.65 -12.70
N ASP A 25 -3.98 5.63 -14.03
CA ASP A 25 -5.03 5.96 -14.99
C ASP A 25 -5.60 4.72 -15.73
N LYS A 26 -5.29 3.50 -15.23
CA LYS A 26 -5.71 2.24 -15.86
C LYS A 26 -6.86 1.59 -15.08
N PRO A 27 -7.85 1.01 -15.79
CA PRO A 27 -8.83 0.16 -15.16
C PRO A 27 -8.16 -1.13 -14.69
N THR A 28 -8.50 -1.55 -13.48
CA THR A 28 -8.04 -2.83 -12.93
C THR A 28 -9.18 -3.48 -12.18
N LYS A 29 -9.18 -4.82 -12.10
CA LYS A 29 -10.17 -5.55 -11.31
C LYS A 29 -10.15 -5.22 -9.81
N TRP A 30 -9.10 -4.55 -9.34
CA TRP A 30 -8.92 -4.17 -7.94
C TRP A 30 -9.53 -2.79 -7.61
N ARG A 31 -9.94 -2.01 -8.62
CA ARG A 31 -10.47 -0.65 -8.41
C ARG A 31 -11.78 -0.66 -7.61
N GLY A 32 -11.91 0.32 -6.73
CA GLY A 32 -13.10 0.60 -5.94
C GLY A 32 -14.35 0.82 -6.81
N GLY A 33 -15.43 0.08 -6.55
CA GLY A 33 -16.66 0.17 -7.33
C GLY A 33 -16.42 -0.05 -8.83
N ASN A 34 -16.89 0.86 -9.68
CA ASN A 34 -16.69 0.80 -11.14
C ASN A 34 -15.65 1.81 -11.65
N ALA A 35 -14.77 2.30 -10.78
CA ALA A 35 -13.77 3.31 -11.13
C ALA A 35 -12.78 2.82 -12.19
N GLN A 36 -12.47 3.69 -13.15
CA GLN A 36 -11.51 3.38 -14.22
C GLN A 36 -10.09 3.87 -13.91
N ASN A 37 -9.93 4.71 -12.88
CA ASN A 37 -8.64 5.23 -12.42
C ASN A 37 -8.68 5.58 -10.92
N ILE A 38 -7.53 5.89 -10.32
CA ILE A 38 -7.42 6.19 -8.88
C ILE A 38 -8.25 7.42 -8.49
N LYS A 39 -8.30 8.45 -9.34
CA LYS A 39 -9.05 9.68 -9.00
C LYS A 39 -10.55 9.40 -8.92
N GLU A 40 -11.08 8.61 -9.86
CA GLU A 40 -12.46 8.14 -9.81
C GLU A 40 -12.72 7.23 -8.61
N GLU A 41 -11.77 6.35 -8.26
CA GLU A 41 -11.86 5.49 -7.09
C GLU A 41 -12.03 6.31 -5.80
N PHE A 42 -11.27 7.41 -5.64
CA PHE A 42 -11.47 8.35 -4.53
C PHE A 42 -12.83 9.05 -4.57
N LYS A 43 -13.35 9.40 -5.76
CA LYS A 43 -14.70 9.95 -5.89
C LYS A 43 -15.77 8.94 -5.47
N VAL A 44 -15.63 7.67 -5.85
CA VAL A 44 -16.52 6.57 -5.43
C VAL A 44 -16.51 6.40 -3.91
N TYR A 45 -15.34 6.54 -3.28
CA TYR A 45 -15.23 6.54 -1.81
C TYR A 45 -15.86 7.77 -1.11
N GLY A 46 -16.30 8.77 -1.87
CA GLY A 46 -16.78 10.05 -1.35
C GLY A 46 -15.65 10.91 -0.77
N LEU A 47 -14.43 10.77 -1.28
CA LEU A 47 -13.24 11.50 -0.83
C LEU A 47 -12.85 12.59 -1.83
N PRO A 48 -12.36 13.75 -1.37
CA PRO A 48 -11.92 14.83 -2.25
C PRO A 48 -10.60 14.48 -2.96
N VAL A 49 -10.39 15.07 -4.13
CA VAL A 49 -9.23 14.78 -5.00
C VAL A 49 -7.89 15.14 -4.32
N TRP A 50 -7.84 16.15 -3.45
CA TRP A 50 -6.61 16.49 -2.73
C TRP A 50 -6.11 15.33 -1.85
N LEU A 51 -7.04 14.54 -1.27
CA LEU A 51 -6.69 13.40 -0.44
C LEU A 51 -6.12 12.25 -1.28
N CYS A 52 -6.53 12.11 -2.54
CA CYS A 52 -5.90 11.19 -3.50
C CYS A 52 -4.41 11.52 -3.68
N TYR A 53 -4.08 12.81 -3.84
CA TYR A 53 -2.69 13.24 -3.97
C TYR A 53 -1.90 13.00 -2.68
N LEU A 54 -2.46 13.34 -1.52
CA LEU A 54 -1.80 13.08 -0.23
C LEU A 54 -1.52 11.58 -0.03
N VAL A 55 -2.54 10.73 -0.17
CA VAL A 55 -2.38 9.27 0.00
C VAL A 55 -1.39 8.70 -1.01
N GLY A 56 -1.44 9.17 -2.26
CA GLY A 56 -0.51 8.73 -3.30
C GLY A 56 0.93 9.09 -3.00
N THR A 57 1.18 10.35 -2.62
CA THR A 57 2.51 10.82 -2.21
C THR A 57 3.04 10.01 -1.03
N LEU A 58 2.23 9.78 0.00
CA LEU A 58 2.64 8.99 1.16
C LEU A 58 2.90 7.53 0.81
N LYS A 59 2.10 6.90 -0.05
CA LYS A 59 2.34 5.52 -0.52
C LYS A 59 3.61 5.41 -1.36
N VAL A 60 3.87 6.37 -2.25
CA VAL A 60 5.10 6.40 -3.04
C VAL A 60 6.33 6.64 -2.15
N ALA A 61 6.26 7.63 -1.25
CA ALA A 61 7.35 7.91 -0.31
C ALA A 61 7.62 6.72 0.62
N GLY A 62 6.57 6.09 1.15
CA GLY A 62 6.69 4.88 1.97
C GLY A 62 7.27 3.70 1.20
N ALA A 63 6.88 3.49 -0.06
CA ALA A 63 7.43 2.42 -0.89
C ALA A 63 8.92 2.64 -1.20
N ILE A 64 9.32 3.88 -1.54
CA ILE A 64 10.72 4.25 -1.74
C ILE A 64 11.50 4.07 -0.43
N GLY A 65 10.97 4.55 0.70
CA GLY A 65 11.56 4.37 2.02
C GLY A 65 11.76 2.90 2.38
N LEU A 66 10.81 2.03 2.00
CA LEU A 66 10.90 0.59 2.21
C LEU A 66 12.05 -0.04 1.39
N ILE A 67 12.28 0.42 0.16
CA ILE A 67 13.43 0.00 -0.67
C ILE A 67 14.75 0.52 -0.06
N VAL A 68 14.82 1.81 0.27
CA VAL A 68 16.02 2.42 0.85
C VAL A 68 16.38 1.76 2.19
N SER A 69 15.37 1.26 2.92
CA SER A 69 15.58 0.53 4.17
C SER A 69 16.38 -0.77 4.06
N ILE A 70 16.67 -1.23 2.84
CA ILE A 70 17.61 -2.34 2.61
C ILE A 70 19.03 -1.94 3.04
N TRP A 71 19.40 -0.67 2.82
CA TRP A 71 20.71 -0.12 3.20
C TRP A 71 20.62 0.76 4.46
N VAL A 72 19.48 1.42 4.69
CA VAL A 72 19.26 2.35 5.80
C VAL A 72 18.21 1.79 6.77
N PHE A 73 18.64 0.91 7.68
CA PHE A 73 17.74 0.13 8.53
C PHE A 73 16.77 0.97 9.39
N SER A 74 17.15 2.20 9.78
CA SER A 74 16.29 3.10 10.55
C SER A 74 14.99 3.48 9.82
N LEU A 75 14.95 3.35 8.49
CA LEU A 75 13.76 3.63 7.68
C LEU A 75 12.78 2.46 7.58
N GLU A 76 13.18 1.24 7.96
CA GLU A 76 12.37 0.03 7.76
C GLU A 76 11.03 0.12 8.47
N ARG A 77 11.08 0.28 9.79
CA ARG A 77 9.88 0.33 10.65
C ARG A 77 8.96 1.51 10.33
N PRO A 78 9.43 2.77 10.22
CA PRO A 78 8.54 3.88 9.89
C PRO A 78 7.91 3.72 8.50
N SER A 79 8.66 3.26 7.48
CA SER A 79 8.13 3.03 6.13
C SER A 79 7.08 1.93 6.11
N ALA A 80 7.31 0.83 6.82
CA ALA A 80 6.36 -0.26 6.91
C ALA A 80 5.07 0.15 7.66
N LEU A 81 5.19 0.90 8.75
CA LEU A 81 4.04 1.32 9.55
C LEU A 81 3.17 2.37 8.82
N ILE A 82 3.76 3.35 8.14
CA ILE A 82 2.98 4.32 7.37
C ILE A 82 2.23 3.63 6.22
N LEU A 83 2.87 2.69 5.53
CA LEU A 83 2.22 1.89 4.49
C LEU A 83 1.11 1.02 5.07
N ALA A 84 1.34 0.36 6.21
CA ALA A 84 0.32 -0.43 6.90
C ALA A 84 -0.92 0.43 7.23
N ALA A 85 -0.74 1.63 7.79
CA ALA A 85 -1.86 2.54 8.07
C ALA A 85 -2.65 2.92 6.81
N LEU A 86 -1.97 3.23 5.71
CA LEU A 86 -2.62 3.60 4.44
C LEU A 86 -3.30 2.40 3.75
N LEU A 87 -2.77 1.19 3.92
CA LEU A 87 -3.36 -0.05 3.40
C LEU A 87 -4.61 -0.43 4.19
N THR A 88 -4.59 -0.27 5.52
CA THR A 88 -5.79 -0.37 6.36
C THR A 88 -6.87 0.60 5.89
N GLY A 89 -6.52 1.86 5.63
CA GLY A 89 -7.44 2.84 5.04
C GLY A 89 -8.04 2.37 3.70
N SER A 90 -7.22 1.76 2.83
CA SER A 90 -7.68 1.18 1.56
C SER A 90 -8.73 0.10 1.76
N ILE A 91 -8.51 -0.84 2.69
CA ILE A 91 -9.44 -1.92 3.01
C ILE A 91 -10.75 -1.35 3.54
N LEU A 92 -10.67 -0.40 4.48
CA LEU A 92 -11.84 0.25 5.05
C LEU A 92 -12.68 0.98 3.99
N MET A 93 -12.05 1.59 2.98
CA MET A 93 -12.77 2.26 1.89
C MET A 93 -13.53 1.27 1.00
N HIS A 94 -12.96 0.10 0.69
CA HIS A 94 -13.70 -0.95 -0.02
C HIS A 94 -14.88 -1.49 0.82
N PHE A 95 -14.71 -1.66 2.13
CA PHE A 95 -15.81 -2.04 3.01
C PHE A 95 -16.90 -0.96 3.08
N LYS A 96 -16.50 0.31 3.15
CA LYS A 96 -17.41 1.46 3.16
C LYS A 96 -18.34 1.47 1.95
N ILE A 97 -17.82 1.17 0.77
CA ILE A 97 -18.62 1.12 -0.47
C ILE A 97 -19.20 -0.28 -0.76
N GLN A 98 -19.07 -1.22 0.18
CA GLN A 98 -19.58 -2.59 0.08
C GLN A 98 -19.06 -3.34 -1.17
N ASP A 99 -17.80 -3.12 -1.52
CA ASP A 99 -17.16 -3.82 -2.63
C ASP A 99 -16.99 -5.32 -2.35
N PRO A 100 -16.95 -6.16 -3.39
CA PRO A 100 -16.55 -7.55 -3.25
C PRO A 100 -15.18 -7.68 -2.56
N LEU A 101 -15.06 -8.62 -1.61
CA LEU A 101 -13.87 -8.79 -0.76
C LEU A 101 -12.57 -8.98 -1.57
N TYR A 102 -12.64 -9.60 -2.76
CA TYR A 102 -11.45 -9.83 -3.59
C TYR A 102 -10.77 -8.53 -4.01
N LYS A 103 -11.48 -7.40 -4.08
CA LYS A 103 -10.88 -6.10 -4.44
C LYS A 103 -9.96 -5.57 -3.35
N SER A 104 -10.25 -5.91 -2.09
CA SER A 104 -9.40 -5.57 -0.94
C SER A 104 -8.23 -6.52 -0.75
N PHE A 105 -8.20 -7.65 -1.46
CA PHE A 105 -7.19 -8.70 -1.26
C PHE A 105 -5.75 -8.19 -1.41
N PRO A 106 -5.38 -7.41 -2.45
CA PRO A 106 -4.02 -6.89 -2.56
C PRO A 106 -3.65 -6.00 -1.36
N ALA A 107 -4.56 -5.13 -0.93
CA ALA A 107 -4.32 -4.25 0.20
C ALA A 107 -4.13 -5.02 1.51
N PHE A 108 -4.95 -6.05 1.74
CA PHE A 108 -4.82 -6.94 2.90
C PHE A 108 -3.52 -7.74 2.89
N LEU A 109 -3.15 -8.32 1.74
CA LEU A 109 -1.90 -9.06 1.60
C LEU A 109 -0.69 -8.17 1.90
N PHE A 110 -0.64 -6.97 1.31
CA PHE A 110 0.45 -6.04 1.55
C PHE A 110 0.46 -5.48 2.97
N LEU A 111 -0.70 -5.36 3.62
CA LEU A 111 -0.78 -4.98 5.03
C LEU A 111 -0.08 -6.02 5.91
N LEU A 112 -0.38 -7.30 5.72
CA LEU A 112 0.28 -8.39 6.47
C LEU A 112 1.79 -8.39 6.24
N MET A 113 2.23 -8.19 4.99
CA MET A 113 3.66 -8.06 4.67
C MET A 113 4.31 -6.85 5.35
N CYS A 114 3.63 -5.70 5.36
CA CYS A 114 4.12 -4.50 6.06
C CYS A 114 4.24 -4.75 7.57
N LEU A 115 3.27 -5.41 8.19
CA LEU A 115 3.33 -5.75 9.61
C LEU A 115 4.47 -6.73 9.90
N ALA A 116 4.64 -7.77 9.08
CA ALA A 116 5.76 -8.70 9.19
C ALA A 116 7.12 -8.00 9.08
N VAL A 117 7.25 -7.02 8.16
CA VAL A 117 8.47 -6.20 8.05
C VAL A 117 8.63 -5.29 9.27
N ALA A 118 7.57 -4.58 9.70
CA ALA A 118 7.63 -3.64 10.82
C ALA A 118 8.05 -4.29 12.16
N PHE A 119 7.72 -5.57 12.34
CA PHE A 119 8.01 -6.35 13.55
C PHE A 119 9.10 -7.41 13.35
N SER A 120 9.80 -7.40 12.20
CA SER A 120 10.85 -8.37 11.86
C SER A 120 11.98 -8.44 12.89
N GLY A 121 12.29 -7.31 13.55
CA GLY A 121 13.31 -7.23 14.61
C GLY A 121 12.96 -8.00 15.89
N PHE A 122 11.68 -8.34 16.12
CA PHE A 122 11.26 -9.23 17.22
C PHE A 122 11.24 -10.70 16.80
N ILE A 123 11.27 -11.01 15.50
CA ILE A 123 11.14 -12.37 14.95
C ILE A 123 12.50 -13.08 14.84
N VAL A 124 13.61 -12.34 14.97
CA VAL A 124 15.00 -12.83 14.78
C VAL A 124 15.82 -12.82 16.09
N LEU A 125 15.16 -12.64 17.24
CA LEU A 125 15.73 -12.81 18.58
C LEU A 125 15.15 -14.07 19.22
#